data_AF-A0A957R257-F1
#
_entry.id   AF-A0A957R257-F1
#
_cell.length_a   1.000
_cell.length_b   1.000
_cell.length_c   1.000
_cell.angle_alpha   90.00
_cell.angle_beta   90.00
_cell.angle_gamma   90.00
#
_symmetry.space_group_name_H-M   'P 1'
#
loop_
_entity.id
_entity.type
_entity.pdbx_description
1 polymer ?
#
loop_
_entity_poly.entity_id
_entity_poly.type
_entity_poly.pdbx_seq_one_letter_code
_entity_poly.pdbx_strand_id
1 'polypeptide(L)'
;ASEWRRQAARQFLQLLLSQPQTLLHREQICEQLWPEATADEALNQFKVAYNSLCKVLEPDRARNAPSAFIARDGSRYGLRQTADVALDQLQFDQLIAQGDKLLKSDPAAARQSYERAIALYEGDFLVGFPYEPWAEQERLRLRNRFLRAAERLAEGYLGQ
;
A
#
# COMPACT_ATOMS: atom_id res chain seq x y z
N ALA A 1 -0.70 -18.57 -8.90
CA ALA A 1 0.62 -17.95 -9.20
C ALA A 1 0.74 -17.45 -10.66
N SER A 2 0.16 -18.14 -11.65
CA SER A 2 0.31 -17.80 -13.08
C SER A 2 -0.54 -16.62 -13.60
N GLU A 3 -1.38 -16.00 -12.77
CA GLU A 3 -2.29 -14.91 -13.17
C GLU A 3 -1.62 -13.53 -13.16
N TRP A 4 -0.58 -13.34 -12.35
CA TRP A 4 0.26 -12.13 -12.31
C TRP A 4 1.29 -12.07 -13.45
N ARG A 5 1.03 -12.75 -14.58
CA ARG A 5 1.97 -12.89 -15.71
C ARG A 5 2.34 -11.57 -16.40
N ARG A 6 1.70 -10.45 -16.04
CA ARG A 6 2.04 -9.11 -16.54
C ARG A 6 2.60 -8.27 -15.41
N GLN A 7 3.92 -8.10 -15.41
CA GLN A 7 4.67 -7.22 -14.49
C GLN A 7 3.99 -5.86 -14.29
N ALA A 8 3.45 -5.28 -15.38
CA ALA A 8 2.73 -4.02 -15.37
C ALA A 8 1.49 -3.98 -14.46
N ALA A 9 0.69 -5.06 -14.38
CA ALA A 9 -0.49 -5.10 -13.51
C ALA A 9 -0.10 -5.14 -12.03
N ARG A 10 0.97 -5.87 -11.73
CA ARG A 10 1.55 -5.95 -10.38
C ARG A 10 2.12 -4.61 -9.95
N GLN A 11 2.94 -3.97 -10.78
CA GLN A 11 3.51 -2.65 -10.51
C GLN A 11 2.41 -1.59 -10.34
N PHE A 12 1.35 -1.65 -11.15
CA PHE A 12 0.19 -0.77 -10.96
C PHE A 12 -0.42 -0.94 -9.57
N LEU A 13 -0.74 -2.17 -9.15
CA LEU A 13 -1.30 -2.39 -7.81
C LEU A 13 -0.33 -1.92 -6.71
N GLN A 14 0.96 -2.23 -6.85
CA GLN A 14 1.99 -1.84 -5.88
C GLN A 14 2.11 -0.33 -5.76
N LEU A 15 2.04 0.41 -6.87
CA LEU A 15 1.98 1.87 -6.86
C LEU A 15 0.74 2.38 -6.10
N LEU A 16 -0.43 1.78 -6.34
CA LEU A 16 -1.62 2.17 -5.57
C LEU A 16 -1.49 1.82 -4.08
N LEU A 17 -0.83 0.71 -3.76
CA LEU A 17 -0.55 0.31 -2.38
C LEU A 17 0.46 1.23 -1.70
N SER A 18 1.39 1.87 -2.43
CA SER A 18 2.29 2.86 -1.84
C SER A 18 1.58 4.17 -1.47
N GLN A 19 0.38 4.39 -2.02
CA GLN A 19 -0.44 5.59 -1.79
C GLN A 19 -1.92 5.20 -1.56
N PRO A 20 -2.23 4.36 -0.55
CA PRO A 20 -3.51 3.64 -0.45
C PRO A 20 -4.72 4.55 -0.17
N GLN A 21 -4.47 5.81 0.23
CA GLN A 21 -5.51 6.80 0.55
C GLN A 21 -5.68 7.88 -0.54
N THR A 22 -4.97 7.77 -1.66
CA THR A 22 -4.90 8.81 -2.71
C THR A 22 -5.44 8.29 -4.04
N LEU A 23 -6.17 9.15 -4.76
CA LEU A 23 -6.46 8.93 -6.18
C LEU A 23 -5.42 9.67 -7.03
N LEU A 24 -4.64 8.92 -7.80
CA LEU A 24 -3.61 9.43 -8.70
C LEU A 24 -4.20 9.73 -10.07
N HIS A 25 -3.78 10.82 -10.69
CA HIS A 25 -4.08 11.05 -12.10
C HIS A 25 -3.44 9.96 -12.97
N ARG A 26 -4.14 9.58 -14.05
CA ARG A 26 -3.62 8.65 -15.04
C ARG A 26 -2.25 9.07 -15.55
N GLU A 27 -2.06 10.36 -15.81
CA GLU A 27 -0.80 10.92 -16.28
C GLU A 27 0.33 10.71 -15.25
N GLN A 28 0.04 10.89 -13.95
CA GLN A 28 1.00 10.60 -12.87
C GLN A 28 1.34 9.10 -12.78
N ILE A 29 0.34 8.23 -12.97
CA ILE A 29 0.56 6.77 -13.00
C ILE A 29 1.45 6.39 -14.18
N CYS A 30 1.19 6.97 -15.36
CA CYS A 30 2.00 6.77 -16.55
C CYS A 30 3.46 7.20 -16.33
N GLU A 31 3.68 8.41 -15.80
CA GLU A 31 5.01 8.94 -15.51
C GLU A 31 5.78 8.09 -14.49
N GLN A 32 5.09 7.58 -13.46
CA GLN A 32 5.75 6.79 -12.40
C GLN A 32 6.08 5.36 -12.84
N LEU A 33 5.24 4.73 -13.67
CA LEU A 33 5.46 3.34 -14.10
C LEU A 33 6.28 3.24 -15.38
N TRP A 34 6.18 4.22 -16.28
CA TRP A 34 6.82 4.22 -17.59
C TRP A 34 7.42 5.59 -17.95
N PRO A 35 8.38 6.10 -17.16
CA PRO A 35 8.96 7.44 -17.34
C PRO A 35 9.66 7.63 -18.69
N GLU A 36 10.13 6.54 -19.31
CA GLU A 36 10.86 6.56 -20.58
C GLU A 36 9.95 6.43 -21.81
N ALA A 37 8.66 6.13 -21.62
CA ALA A 37 7.72 5.94 -22.71
C ALA A 37 7.19 7.29 -23.22
N THR A 38 6.88 7.36 -24.52
CA THR A 38 6.12 8.49 -25.05
C THR A 38 4.71 8.53 -24.46
N ALA A 39 4.04 9.68 -24.52
CA ALA A 39 2.69 9.84 -23.95
C ALA A 39 1.68 8.80 -24.48
N ASP A 40 1.70 8.53 -25.79
CA ASP A 40 0.79 7.56 -26.41
C ASP A 40 1.10 6.11 -26.00
N GLU A 41 2.39 5.77 -25.91
CA GLU A 41 2.84 4.46 -25.44
C GLU A 41 2.44 4.24 -23.97
N ALA A 42 2.71 5.21 -23.11
CA ALA A 42 2.36 5.12 -21.69
C ALA A 42 0.84 5.01 -21.49
N LEU A 43 0.03 5.73 -22.25
CA LEU A 43 -1.43 5.61 -22.24
C LEU A 43 -1.92 4.23 -22.68
N ASN A 44 -1.27 3.62 -23.67
CA ASN A 44 -1.60 2.26 -24.11
C ASN A 44 -1.21 1.22 -23.06
N GLN A 45 -0.01 1.35 -22.48
CA GLN A 45 0.45 0.50 -21.38
C GLN A 45 -0.46 0.62 -20.15
N PHE A 46 -0.88 1.84 -19.80
CA PHE A 46 -1.86 2.11 -18.74
C PHE A 46 -3.15 1.31 -18.96
N LYS A 47 -3.76 1.40 -20.15
CA LYS A 47 -5.01 0.69 -20.47
C LYS A 47 -4.83 -0.82 -20.31
N VAL A 48 -3.72 -1.37 -20.79
CA VAL A 48 -3.42 -2.80 -20.69
C VAL A 48 -3.22 -3.22 -19.23
N ALA A 49 -2.43 -2.46 -18.46
CA ALA A 49 -2.15 -2.71 -17.06
C ALA A 49 -3.42 -2.64 -16.20
N TYR A 50 -4.22 -1.58 -16.34
CA TYR A 50 -5.48 -1.41 -15.63
C TYR A 50 -6.48 -2.53 -15.91
N ASN A 51 -6.70 -2.88 -17.19
CA ASN A 51 -7.60 -3.98 -17.53
C ASN A 51 -7.09 -5.33 -17.02
N SER A 52 -5.78 -5.56 -17.04
CA SER A 52 -5.17 -6.76 -16.50
C SER A 52 -5.32 -6.83 -14.98
N LEU A 53 -5.11 -5.71 -14.28
CA LEU A 53 -5.30 -5.60 -12.83
C LEU A 53 -6.74 -5.93 -12.43
N CYS A 54 -7.73 -5.27 -13.05
CA CYS A 54 -9.13 -5.54 -12.78
C CYS A 54 -9.50 -7.01 -13.08
N LYS A 55 -8.93 -7.62 -14.12
CA LYS A 55 -9.18 -9.04 -14.44
C LYS A 55 -8.56 -10.00 -13.41
N VAL A 56 -7.41 -9.65 -12.83
CA VAL A 56 -6.77 -10.47 -11.79
C VAL A 56 -7.52 -10.34 -10.47
N LEU A 57 -7.95 -9.13 -10.10
CA LEU A 57 -8.69 -8.90 -8.85
C LEU A 57 -10.14 -9.39 -8.94
N GLU A 58 -10.76 -9.27 -10.12
CA GLU A 58 -12.16 -9.59 -10.34
C GLU A 58 -12.35 -10.35 -11.67
N PRO A 59 -11.99 -11.64 -11.75
CA PRO A 59 -12.06 -12.43 -12.98
C PRO A 59 -13.46 -12.49 -13.60
N ASP A 60 -14.49 -12.51 -12.75
CA ASP A 60 -15.90 -12.63 -13.14
C ASP A 60 -16.60 -11.27 -13.32
N ARG A 61 -15.85 -10.15 -13.25
CA ARG A 61 -16.43 -8.82 -13.38
C ARG A 61 -17.10 -8.63 -14.75
N ALA A 62 -18.36 -8.25 -14.72
CA ALA A 62 -19.12 -7.92 -15.93
C ALA A 62 -18.44 -6.78 -16.72
N ARG A 63 -18.52 -6.88 -18.05
CA ARG A 63 -17.97 -5.86 -18.95
C ARG A 63 -18.57 -4.49 -18.62
N ASN A 64 -17.71 -3.49 -18.43
CA ASN A 64 -18.05 -2.11 -18.09
C ASN A 64 -18.62 -1.86 -16.68
N ALA A 65 -18.78 -2.87 -15.82
CA ALA A 65 -19.15 -2.64 -14.42
C ALA A 65 -18.05 -1.84 -13.68
N PRO A 66 -18.33 -1.02 -12.66
CA PRO A 66 -17.26 -0.44 -11.84
C PRO A 66 -16.43 -1.55 -11.16
N SER A 67 -15.15 -1.31 -10.89
CA SER A 67 -14.31 -2.24 -10.11
C SER A 67 -14.64 -2.11 -8.63
N ALA A 68 -14.76 -3.25 -7.93
CA ALA A 68 -14.95 -3.31 -6.49
C ALA A 68 -13.70 -2.88 -5.72
N PHE A 69 -12.49 -3.08 -6.27
CA PHE A 69 -11.24 -2.79 -5.58
C PHE A 69 -10.56 -1.51 -6.06
N ILE A 70 -10.71 -1.14 -7.34
CA ILE A 70 -10.07 0.05 -7.91
C ILE A 70 -11.12 1.14 -8.10
N ALA A 71 -10.97 2.22 -7.35
CA ALA A 71 -11.75 3.43 -7.54
C ALA A 71 -11.30 4.15 -8.82
N ARG A 72 -12.28 4.69 -9.54
CA ARG A 72 -12.07 5.53 -10.72
C ARG A 72 -12.97 6.75 -10.62
N ASP A 73 -12.37 7.93 -10.67
CA ASP A 73 -13.05 9.22 -10.71
C ASP A 73 -12.49 10.05 -11.87
N GLY A 74 -13.21 10.09 -12.99
CA GLY A 74 -12.74 10.69 -14.23
C GLY A 74 -11.41 10.06 -14.72
N SER A 75 -10.34 10.86 -14.66
CA SER A 75 -8.97 10.45 -14.98
C SER A 75 -8.12 10.04 -13.77
N ARG A 76 -8.72 9.98 -12.57
CA ARG A 76 -8.04 9.58 -11.34
C ARG A 76 -8.35 8.14 -10.93
N TYR A 77 -7.36 7.46 -10.38
CA TYR A 77 -7.41 6.04 -10.02
C TYR A 77 -6.73 5.79 -8.67
N GLY A 78 -7.27 4.88 -7.88
CA GLY A 78 -6.68 4.48 -6.60
C GLY A 78 -7.38 3.28 -6.00
N LEU A 79 -6.97 2.87 -4.81
CA LEU A 79 -7.68 1.83 -4.07
C LEU A 79 -9.03 2.36 -3.62
N ARG A 80 -10.08 1.54 -3.76
CA ARG A 80 -11.38 1.88 -3.22
C ARG A 80 -11.36 1.72 -1.71
N GLN A 81 -11.55 2.84 -1.00
CA GLN A 81 -11.53 2.86 0.48
C GLN A 81 -12.64 2.03 1.12
N THR A 82 -13.75 1.81 0.41
CA THR A 82 -14.87 0.95 0.86
C THR A 82 -14.71 -0.51 0.44
N ALA A 83 -13.60 -0.87 -0.21
CA ALA A 83 -13.35 -2.27 -0.54
C ALA A 83 -13.04 -3.04 0.74
N ASP A 84 -13.55 -4.26 0.82
CA ASP A 84 -13.22 -5.18 1.90
C ASP A 84 -11.82 -5.77 1.64
N VAL A 85 -10.79 -5.03 2.03
CA VAL A 85 -9.37 -5.40 1.86
C VAL A 85 -8.62 -5.26 3.17
N ALA A 86 -7.87 -6.30 3.53
CA ALA A 86 -6.94 -6.27 4.63
C ALA A 86 -5.54 -5.95 4.11
N LEU A 87 -4.99 -4.81 4.52
CA LEU A 87 -3.63 -4.41 4.22
C LEU A 87 -2.81 -4.41 5.51
N ASP A 88 -1.74 -5.19 5.54
CA ASP A 88 -0.78 -5.27 6.64
C ASP A 88 -0.25 -3.89 7.06
N GLN A 89 0.11 -3.04 6.10
CA GLN A 89 0.58 -1.67 6.37
C GLN A 89 -0.46 -0.80 7.08
N LEU A 90 -1.75 -0.98 6.78
CA LEU A 90 -2.82 -0.24 7.44
C LEU A 90 -3.09 -0.79 8.85
N GLN A 91 -3.06 -2.11 9.02
CA GLN A 91 -3.17 -2.76 10.33
C GLN A 91 -2.00 -2.37 11.23
N PHE A 92 -0.78 -2.33 10.69
CA PHE A 92 0.42 -1.84 11.34
C PHE A 92 0.25 -0.39 11.83
N ASP A 93 -0.19 0.51 10.96
CA ASP A 93 -0.42 1.91 11.31
C ASP A 93 -1.50 2.08 12.41
N GLN A 94 -2.57 1.27 12.35
CA GLN A 94 -3.65 1.26 13.34
C GLN A 94 -3.17 0.78 14.71
N LEU A 95 -2.39 -0.30 14.77
CA LEU A 95 -1.84 -0.84 16.01
C LEU A 95 -0.87 0.13 16.68
N ILE A 96 -0.01 0.82 15.90
CA ILE A 96 0.85 1.88 16.44
C ILE A 96 0.00 3.02 17.01
N ALA A 97 -1.00 3.48 16.27
CA ALA A 97 -1.88 4.56 16.75
C ALA A 97 -2.68 4.16 18.00
N GLN A 98 -3.04 2.87 18.13
CA GLN A 98 -3.66 2.33 19.33
C GLN A 98 -2.68 2.33 20.51
N GLY A 99 -1.44 1.88 20.30
CA GLY A 99 -0.39 1.93 21.31
C GLY A 99 -0.15 3.35 21.83
N ASP A 100 -0.03 4.32 20.91
CA ASP A 100 0.20 5.73 21.25
C ASP A 100 -0.92 6.32 22.11
N LYS A 101 -2.18 5.96 21.83
CA LYS A 101 -3.35 6.41 22.61
C LYS A 101 -3.36 5.81 24.01
N LEU A 102 -2.93 4.55 24.15
CA LEU A 102 -2.97 3.82 25.42
C LEU A 102 -1.76 4.10 26.31
N LEU A 103 -0.69 4.67 25.76
CA LEU A 103 0.61 4.79 26.42
C LEU A 103 0.56 5.39 27.84
N LYS A 104 -0.36 6.33 28.10
CA LYS A 104 -0.52 6.96 29.42
C LYS A 104 -1.57 6.30 30.31
N SER A 105 -2.64 5.76 29.74
CA SER A 105 -3.78 5.25 30.49
C SER A 105 -3.66 3.76 30.81
N ASP A 106 -3.07 2.99 29.90
CA ASP A 106 -2.85 1.55 30.03
C ASP A 106 -1.54 1.15 29.32
N PRO A 107 -0.39 1.29 30.02
CA PRO A 107 0.91 0.95 29.45
C PRO A 107 1.05 -0.52 29.05
N ALA A 108 0.32 -1.43 29.70
CA ALA A 108 0.37 -2.86 29.36
C ALA A 108 -0.32 -3.12 28.02
N ALA A 109 -1.52 -2.57 27.81
CA ALA A 109 -2.22 -2.66 26.53
C ALA A 109 -1.48 -1.90 25.40
N ALA A 110 -0.80 -0.79 25.73
CA ALA A 110 0.06 -0.07 24.79
C ALA A 110 1.20 -0.96 24.28
N ARG A 111 1.93 -1.64 25.17
CA ARG A 111 2.99 -2.60 24.81
C ARG A 111 2.47 -3.71 23.91
N GLN A 112 1.36 -4.34 24.27
CA GLN A 112 0.75 -5.40 23.45
C GLN A 112 0.39 -4.91 22.03
N SER A 113 -0.06 -3.66 21.91
CA SER A 113 -0.36 -3.06 20.60
C SER A 113 0.90 -2.87 19.76
N TYR A 114 2.00 -2.37 20.36
CA TYR A 114 3.27 -2.22 19.66
C TYR A 114 3.91 -3.56 19.28
N GLU A 115 3.85 -4.59 20.13
CA GLU A 115 4.34 -5.94 19.82
C GLU A 115 3.65 -6.53 18.59
N ARG A 116 2.31 -6.40 18.55
CA ARG A 116 1.52 -6.84 17.39
C ARG A 116 1.86 -6.05 16.14
N ALA A 117 2.10 -4.74 16.24
CA ALA A 117 2.52 -3.94 15.10
C ALA A 117 3.89 -4.39 14.58
N ILE A 118 4.88 -4.54 15.46
CA ILE A 118 6.23 -4.97 15.12
C ILE A 118 6.22 -6.35 14.45
N ALA A 119 5.36 -7.26 14.92
CA ALA A 119 5.23 -8.60 14.33
C ALA A 119 4.69 -8.59 12.88
N LEU A 120 3.95 -7.56 12.46
CA LEU A 120 3.50 -7.40 11.07
C LEU A 120 4.61 -6.88 10.14
N TYR A 121 5.67 -6.29 10.69
CA TYR A 121 6.76 -5.71 9.92
C TYR A 121 7.86 -6.75 9.66
N GLU A 122 7.66 -7.60 8.65
CA GLU A 122 8.59 -8.69 8.30
C GLU A 122 9.77 -8.23 7.41
N GLY A 123 9.83 -6.95 7.06
CA GLY A 123 10.88 -6.37 6.24
C GLY A 123 10.45 -5.05 5.60
N ASP A 124 11.33 -4.48 4.78
CA ASP A 124 11.04 -3.23 4.07
C ASP A 124 9.84 -3.39 3.13
N PHE A 125 9.02 -2.34 3.04
CA PHE A 125 7.88 -2.29 2.12
C PHE A 125 8.30 -2.62 0.69
N LEU A 126 7.63 -3.62 0.11
CA LEU A 126 7.94 -4.17 -1.21
C LEU A 126 9.42 -4.53 -1.37
N VAL A 127 9.99 -5.29 -0.41
CA VAL A 127 11.42 -5.70 -0.40
C VAL A 127 11.91 -6.33 -1.71
N GLY A 128 11.03 -7.00 -2.47
CA GLY A 128 11.36 -7.56 -3.79
C GLY A 128 11.47 -6.53 -4.92
N PHE A 129 11.19 -5.25 -4.66
CA PHE A 129 11.21 -4.14 -5.61
C PHE A 129 11.98 -2.95 -5.02
N PRO A 130 13.28 -3.11 -4.71
CA PRO A 130 14.02 -2.12 -3.94
C PRO A 130 14.28 -0.81 -4.70
N TYR A 131 14.31 -0.85 -6.04
CA TYR A 131 14.71 0.28 -6.90
C TYR A 131 13.55 1.07 -7.51
N GLU A 132 12.34 0.91 -6.99
CA GLU A 132 11.15 1.60 -7.48
C GLU A 132 10.97 2.95 -6.74
N PRO A 133 11.18 4.11 -7.40
CA PRO A 133 11.18 5.42 -6.72
C PRO A 133 9.83 5.76 -6.09
N TRP A 134 8.72 5.35 -6.71
CA TRP A 134 7.36 5.57 -6.22
C TRP A 134 7.03 4.79 -4.93
N ALA A 135 7.86 3.83 -4.53
CA ALA A 135 7.74 3.10 -3.26
C ALA A 135 8.61 3.67 -2.14
N GLU A 136 9.60 4.51 -2.47
CA GLU A 136 10.65 4.94 -1.54
C GLU A 136 10.07 5.72 -0.36
N GLN A 137 9.18 6.69 -0.63
CA GLN A 137 8.56 7.49 0.42
C GLN A 137 7.79 6.63 1.42
N GLU A 138 7.01 5.66 0.93
CA GLU A 138 6.22 4.78 1.79
C GLU A 138 7.10 3.81 2.58
N ARG A 139 8.15 3.27 1.95
CA ARG A 139 9.15 2.44 2.62
C ARG A 139 9.82 3.19 3.78
N LEU A 140 10.27 4.42 3.54
CA LEU A 140 10.87 5.27 4.57
C LEU A 140 9.87 5.59 5.69
N ARG A 141 8.61 5.90 5.34
CA ARG A 141 7.55 6.16 6.31
C ARG A 141 7.34 4.97 7.24
N LEU A 142 7.12 3.79 6.67
CA LEU A 142 6.86 2.56 7.43
C LEU A 142 8.07 2.17 8.29
N ARG A 143 9.28 2.28 7.76
CA ARG A 143 10.52 2.04 8.51
C ARG A 143 10.67 2.99 9.71
N ASN A 144 10.43 4.28 9.51
CA ASN A 144 10.50 5.26 10.61
C ASN A 144 9.43 4.99 11.69
N ARG A 145 8.23 4.56 11.29
CA ARG A 145 7.18 4.18 12.23
C ARG A 145 7.56 2.91 13.01
N PHE A 146 8.16 1.93 12.35
CA PHE A 146 8.66 0.72 12.99
C PHE A 146 9.70 1.06 14.06
N LEU A 147 10.71 1.87 13.72
CA LEU A 147 11.77 2.26 14.66
C LEU A 147 11.20 2.99 15.88
N ARG A 148 10.25 3.91 15.68
CA ARG A 148 9.56 4.60 16.78
C ARG A 148 8.75 3.65 17.65
N ALA A 149 8.03 2.69 17.06
CA ALA A 149 7.26 1.71 17.82
C ALA A 149 8.18 0.79 18.64
N ALA A 150 9.32 0.38 18.08
CA ALA A 150 10.32 -0.41 18.78
C ALA A 150 10.96 0.35 19.95
N GLU A 151 11.27 1.63 19.76
CA GLU A 151 11.75 2.53 20.83
C GLU A 151 10.73 2.63 21.97
N ARG A 152 9.46 2.91 21.65
CA ARG A 152 8.37 2.94 22.64
C ARG A 152 8.19 1.64 23.40
N LEU A 153 8.29 0.50 22.70
CA LEU A 153 8.19 -0.80 23.32
C LEU A 153 9.36 -1.04 24.30
N ALA A 154 10.58 -0.68 23.89
CA ALA A 154 11.77 -0.80 24.74
C ALA A 154 11.68 0.10 25.99
N GLU A 155 11.27 1.37 25.83
CA GLU A 155 11.00 2.28 26.96
C GLU A 155 9.97 1.68 27.93
N GLY A 156 8.90 1.09 27.39
CA GLY A 156 7.84 0.47 28.18
C GLY A 156 8.28 -0.77 28.98
N TYR A 157 9.38 -1.42 28.58
CA TYR A 157 10.00 -2.53 29.32
C TYR A 157 11.05 -2.06 30.34
N LEU A 158 11.77 -0.97 30.05
CA LEU A 158 12.79 -0.41 30.95
C LEU A 158 12.19 0.42 32.10
N GLY A 159 11.01 1.01 31.91
CA GLY A 159 10.31 1.76 32.95
C GLY A 159 9.53 0.92 33.97
N GLN A 160 9.77 -0.41 34.02
CA GLN A 160 9.24 -1.33 35.04
C GLN A 160 10.15 -1.43 36.26
#